data_AF-A0A1I7SBS3-F1
#
_entry.id   AF-A0A1I7SBS3-F1
#
_cell.length_a   1.000
_cell.length_b   1.000
_cell.length_c   1.000
_cell.angle_alpha   90.00
_cell.angle_beta   90.00
_cell.angle_gamma   90.00
#
_symmetry.space_group_name_H-M   'P 1'
#
loop_
_entity.id
_entity.type
_entity.pdbx_description
1 polymer ?
#
loop_
_entity_poly.entity_id
_entity_poly.type
_entity_poly.pdbx_seq_one_letter_code
_entity_poly.pdbx_strand_id
1 'polypeptide(L)'
;MADAFPSAHARKNYTKYAQNGNQQLLENHEKPQEPQVSKDKKEKDPYPSVLIPLAKCLKYPLISAALLKFTFDSAQFIFPHLLKKLIRFIQVGTDPKWYGVSIAVTMFLIGVVQSFIFAQDPDLFEVIEDIRTRALNFMGINESAFEADYKPIHHRVILEQIVCPTCCLNVDLDVTSVSIVNEDEEVLEARKVQFNCPECSSTIARNMVEGLLITRLNKINRVFDAQDFECVKCKREATNSADIVCPKCKFQYKPTIASDDYFSHIRTLLALSKVYEFKCLHAATELTSKCYTCKK
;
A
#
# COMPACT_ATOMS: atom_id res chain seq x y z
N MET A 1 42.52 18.95 3.96
CA MET A 1 41.31 19.64 4.44
C MET A 1 40.69 18.72 5.48
N ALA A 2 40.70 19.15 6.74
CA ALA A 2 40.41 18.31 7.89
C ALA A 2 38.91 18.23 8.16
N ASP A 3 38.43 17.00 8.37
CA ASP A 3 37.05 16.66 8.67
C ASP A 3 36.60 17.21 10.03
N ALA A 4 35.48 17.93 10.03
CA ALA A 4 34.85 18.43 11.25
C ALA A 4 34.07 17.29 11.95
N PHE A 5 34.71 16.67 12.95
CA PHE A 5 34.05 15.78 13.91
C PHE A 5 33.09 16.56 14.83
N PRO A 6 31.95 15.99 15.27
CA PRO A 6 31.08 16.63 16.25
C PRO A 6 31.78 16.79 17.60
N SER A 7 31.59 17.95 18.23
CA SER A 7 32.27 18.36 19.45
C SER A 7 31.99 17.43 20.65
N ALA A 8 32.98 17.29 21.53
CA ALA A 8 32.98 16.43 22.72
C ALA A 8 31.81 16.69 23.71
N HIS A 9 31.09 17.80 23.54
CA HIS A 9 29.93 18.15 24.37
C HIS A 9 28.68 17.33 24.03
N ALA A 10 28.51 16.89 22.77
CA ALA A 10 27.37 16.09 22.34
C ALA A 10 27.43 14.63 22.86
N ARG A 11 28.63 14.06 23.02
CA ARG A 11 28.83 12.72 23.59
C ARG A 11 28.44 12.62 25.06
N LYS A 12 28.67 13.68 25.85
CA LYS A 12 28.38 13.70 27.30
C LYS A 12 26.89 13.67 27.62
N ASN A 13 26.06 14.21 26.73
CA ASN A 13 24.61 14.24 26.94
C ASN A 13 23.98 12.87 26.69
N TYR A 14 24.44 12.13 25.68
CA TYR A 14 23.90 10.79 25.36
C TYR A 14 24.13 9.76 26.49
N THR A 15 25.29 9.82 27.16
CA THR A 15 25.59 8.92 28.29
C THR A 15 24.76 9.22 29.53
N LYS A 16 24.32 10.47 29.71
CA LYS A 16 23.52 10.90 30.87
C LYS A 16 22.08 10.40 30.80
N TYR A 17 21.50 10.29 29.61
CA TYR A 17 20.16 9.70 29.41
C TYR A 17 20.15 8.18 29.61
N ALA A 18 21.25 7.49 29.30
CA ALA A 18 21.36 6.04 29.46
C ALA A 18 21.51 5.58 30.93
N GLN A 19 22.06 6.42 31.82
CA GLN A 19 22.25 6.06 33.23
C GLN A 19 20.99 6.29 34.09
N ASN A 20 20.24 7.36 33.84
CA ASN A 20 19.02 7.65 34.62
C ASN A 20 17.87 6.66 34.37
N GLY A 21 17.77 6.08 33.16
CA GLY A 21 16.73 5.09 32.84
C GLY A 21 16.87 3.77 33.59
N ASN A 22 18.11 3.35 33.88
CA ASN A 22 18.37 2.08 34.56
C ASN A 22 18.13 2.15 36.07
N GLN A 23 18.18 3.35 36.66
CA GLN A 23 18.01 3.54 38.10
C GLN A 23 16.52 3.53 38.52
N GLN A 24 15.62 3.96 37.63
CA GLN A 24 14.16 3.93 37.86
C GLN A 24 13.54 2.53 37.69
N LEU A 25 14.23 1.61 37.01
CA LEU A 25 13.77 0.23 36.79
C LEU A 25 14.06 -0.71 37.98
N LEU A 26 14.95 -0.34 38.90
CA LEU A 26 15.37 -1.20 40.01
C LEU A 26 14.64 -0.94 41.34
N GLU A 27 13.86 0.14 41.46
CA GLU A 27 13.24 0.57 42.73
C GLU A 27 11.80 0.09 42.97
N ASN A 28 11.13 -0.55 42.00
CA ASN A 28 9.70 -0.85 42.09
C ASN A 28 9.32 -2.33 42.33
N HIS A 29 10.27 -3.22 42.61
CA HIS A 29 9.97 -4.62 42.91
C HIS A 29 10.00 -4.93 44.41
N GLU A 30 8.92 -4.62 45.15
CA GLU A 30 8.66 -5.29 46.43
C GLU A 30 7.17 -5.24 46.87
N LYS A 31 6.39 -6.29 46.56
CA LYS A 31 5.70 -7.19 47.52
C LYS A 31 4.53 -7.99 46.87
N PRO A 32 4.33 -9.29 47.22
CA PRO A 32 3.26 -10.14 46.68
C PRO A 32 2.02 -10.25 47.61
N GLN A 33 0.82 -10.30 47.02
CA GLN A 33 -0.42 -10.78 47.66
C GLN A 33 -1.31 -11.54 46.65
N GLU A 34 -1.52 -12.85 46.88
CA GLU A 34 -2.67 -13.66 46.43
C GLU A 34 -3.88 -13.46 47.40
N PRO A 35 -5.12 -13.95 47.17
CA PRO A 35 -5.80 -14.52 45.99
C PRO A 35 -7.23 -13.91 45.75
N GLN A 36 -7.91 -14.27 44.64
CA GLN A 36 -9.21 -15.01 44.66
C GLN A 36 -9.90 -15.10 43.28
N VAL A 37 -10.17 -16.34 42.91
CA VAL A 37 -10.88 -16.80 41.71
C VAL A 37 -12.38 -16.48 41.83
N SER A 38 -12.94 -15.82 40.81
CA SER A 38 -14.38 -15.85 40.54
C SER A 38 -14.62 -16.34 39.10
N LYS A 39 -15.35 -17.45 39.00
CA LYS A 39 -15.89 -17.99 37.76
C LYS A 39 -17.07 -17.12 37.35
N ASP A 40 -17.06 -16.50 36.17
CA ASP A 40 -18.09 -16.72 35.15
C ASP A 40 -17.99 -15.81 33.91
N LYS A 41 -18.41 -16.41 32.78
CA LYS A 41 -18.80 -15.85 31.46
C LYS A 41 -17.72 -15.63 30.40
N LYS A 42 -17.84 -16.46 29.35
CA LYS A 42 -17.21 -16.33 28.03
C LYS A 42 -17.29 -14.90 27.50
N GLU A 43 -16.17 -14.20 27.55
CA GLU A 43 -15.96 -12.92 26.88
C GLU A 43 -15.46 -13.20 25.46
N LYS A 44 -16.12 -12.58 24.47
CA LYS A 44 -15.83 -12.76 23.04
C LYS A 44 -14.70 -11.81 22.64
N ASP A 45 -13.77 -12.30 21.84
CA ASP A 45 -12.61 -11.58 21.30
C ASP A 45 -12.93 -10.13 20.86
N PRO A 46 -12.10 -9.13 21.24
CA PRO A 46 -12.35 -7.71 20.96
C PRO A 46 -11.74 -7.27 19.62
N TYR A 47 -11.88 -8.07 18.56
CA TYR A 47 -11.51 -7.63 17.21
C TYR A 47 -12.77 -7.48 16.36
N PRO A 48 -13.23 -6.24 16.10
CA PRO A 48 -14.33 -6.05 15.17
C PRO A 48 -13.85 -6.47 13.78
N SER A 49 -14.33 -7.63 13.31
CA SER A 49 -14.01 -8.13 11.98
C SER A 49 -14.53 -7.13 10.94
N VAL A 50 -13.66 -6.32 10.34
CA VAL A 50 -14.05 -5.23 9.41
C VAL A 50 -14.89 -5.75 8.25
N LEU A 51 -14.66 -6.99 7.83
CA LEU A 51 -15.37 -7.65 6.74
C LEU A 51 -16.87 -7.84 7.00
N ILE A 52 -17.30 -8.05 8.26
CA ILE A 52 -18.70 -8.32 8.59
C ILE A 52 -19.55 -7.02 8.56
N PRO A 53 -19.15 -5.90 9.17
CA PRO A 53 -19.78 -4.59 9.00
C PRO A 53 -19.73 -4.13 7.54
N LEU A 54 -18.60 -4.31 6.84
CA LEU A 54 -18.46 -3.94 5.44
C LEU A 54 -19.45 -4.74 4.55
N ALA A 55 -19.54 -6.06 4.71
CA ALA A 55 -20.51 -6.89 4.00
C ALA A 55 -21.97 -6.51 4.37
N LYS A 56 -22.24 -6.10 5.61
CA LYS A 56 -23.57 -5.63 6.02
C LYS A 56 -23.93 -4.26 5.44
N CYS A 57 -22.96 -3.36 5.26
CA CYS A 57 -23.14 -2.05 4.64
C CYS A 57 -23.31 -2.15 3.12
N LEU A 58 -22.58 -3.07 2.47
CA LEU A 58 -22.54 -3.19 1.01
C LEU A 58 -23.46 -4.27 0.40
N LYS A 59 -24.20 -5.04 1.22
CA LYS A 59 -25.00 -6.17 0.72
C LYS A 59 -25.94 -5.80 -0.42
N TYR A 60 -26.64 -4.68 -0.34
CA TYR A 60 -27.66 -4.33 -1.34
C TYR A 60 -27.07 -3.92 -2.69
N PRO A 61 -26.09 -2.98 -2.77
CA PRO A 61 -25.48 -2.63 -4.06
C PRO A 61 -24.66 -3.79 -4.66
N LEU A 62 -24.03 -4.64 -3.82
CA LEU A 62 -23.23 -5.75 -4.32
C LEU A 62 -24.10 -6.90 -4.86
N ILE A 63 -25.21 -7.20 -4.19
CA ILE A 63 -26.18 -8.20 -4.66
C ILE A 63 -26.89 -7.71 -5.93
N SER A 64 -27.27 -6.42 -6.00
CA SER A 64 -27.90 -5.87 -7.20
C SER A 64 -26.95 -5.91 -8.40
N ALA A 65 -25.68 -5.52 -8.22
CA ALA A 65 -24.66 -5.60 -9.26
C ALA A 65 -24.40 -7.05 -9.70
N ALA A 66 -24.33 -8.01 -8.75
CA ALA A 66 -24.14 -9.41 -9.07
C ALA A 66 -25.33 -10.00 -9.87
N LEU A 67 -26.57 -9.66 -9.50
CA LEU A 67 -27.77 -10.08 -10.24
C LEU A 67 -27.81 -9.46 -11.64
N LEU A 68 -27.50 -8.17 -11.76
CA LEU A 68 -27.45 -7.47 -13.04
C LEU A 68 -26.39 -8.09 -13.96
N LYS A 69 -25.18 -8.33 -13.43
CA LYS A 69 -24.09 -9.01 -14.15
C LYS A 69 -24.48 -10.42 -14.58
N PHE A 70 -25.15 -11.17 -13.70
CA PHE A 70 -25.64 -12.51 -14.02
C PHE A 70 -26.67 -12.50 -15.16
N THR A 71 -27.57 -11.51 -15.21
CA THR A 71 -28.53 -11.36 -16.33
C THR A 71 -27.83 -10.99 -17.63
N PHE A 72 -26.81 -10.13 -17.58
CA PHE A 72 -26.01 -9.75 -18.74
C PHE A 72 -25.25 -10.95 -19.31
N ASP A 73 -24.57 -11.71 -18.45
CA ASP A 73 -23.79 -12.88 -18.86
C ASP A 73 -24.71 -13.97 -19.45
N SER A 74 -25.87 -14.20 -18.84
CA SER A 74 -26.90 -15.12 -19.35
C SER A 74 -27.39 -14.71 -20.75
N ALA A 75 -27.65 -13.42 -20.96
CA ALA A 75 -28.04 -12.89 -22.27
C ALA A 75 -26.93 -13.08 -23.32
N GLN A 76 -25.66 -12.91 -22.93
CA GLN A 76 -24.51 -13.09 -23.81
C GLN A 76 -24.32 -14.55 -24.26
N PHE A 77 -24.67 -15.53 -23.41
CA PHE A 77 -24.69 -16.95 -23.79
C PHE A 77 -25.87 -17.33 -24.71
N ILE A 78 -27.03 -16.68 -24.58
CA ILE A 78 -28.22 -16.99 -25.39
C ILE A 78 -28.08 -16.47 -26.83
N PHE A 79 -27.37 -15.35 -27.02
CA PHE A 79 -27.18 -14.70 -28.32
C PHE A 79 -26.64 -15.63 -29.45
N PRO A 80 -25.53 -16.38 -29.29
CA PRO A 80 -25.01 -17.27 -30.32
C PRO A 80 -25.98 -18.43 -30.66
N HIS A 81 -26.77 -18.88 -29.70
CA HIS A 81 -27.78 -19.91 -29.92
C HIS A 81 -28.97 -19.39 -30.74
N LEU A 82 -29.39 -18.15 -30.52
CA LEU A 82 -30.44 -17.51 -31.32
C LEU A 82 -29.98 -17.27 -32.77
N LEU A 83 -28.74 -16.80 -32.95
CA LEU A 83 -28.16 -16.60 -34.28
C LEU A 83 -28.10 -17.92 -35.07
N LYS A 84 -27.70 -19.02 -34.41
CA LYS A 84 -27.68 -20.36 -35.02
C LYS A 84 -29.08 -20.82 -35.45
N LYS A 85 -30.11 -20.56 -34.63
CA LYS A 85 -31.51 -20.90 -34.98
C LYS A 85 -32.03 -20.06 -36.13
N LEU A 86 -31.70 -18.77 -36.18
CA LEU A 86 -32.07 -17.87 -37.27
C LEU A 86 -31.42 -18.28 -38.59
N ILE A 87 -30.12 -18.61 -38.57
CA ILE A 87 -29.41 -19.08 -39.78
C ILE A 87 -30.03 -20.38 -40.30
N ARG A 88 -30.35 -21.33 -39.41
CA ARG A 88 -30.99 -22.59 -39.81
C ARG A 88 -32.39 -22.37 -40.40
N PHE A 89 -33.16 -21.44 -39.84
CA PHE A 89 -34.46 -21.04 -40.38
C PHE A 89 -34.33 -20.49 -41.81
N ILE A 90 -33.34 -19.61 -42.06
CA ILE A 90 -33.09 -19.03 -43.38
C ILE A 90 -32.62 -20.09 -44.40
N GLN A 91 -31.81 -21.07 -43.98
CA GLN A 91 -31.24 -22.07 -44.88
C GLN A 91 -32.21 -23.19 -45.27
N VAL A 92 -33.08 -23.63 -44.36
CA VAL A 92 -33.95 -24.80 -44.59
C VAL A 92 -35.36 -24.38 -45.04
N GLY A 93 -35.88 -23.23 -44.60
CA GLY A 93 -37.11 -22.63 -45.11
C GLY A 93 -38.41 -23.44 -44.90
N THR A 94 -38.37 -24.57 -44.19
CA THR A 94 -39.53 -25.46 -43.95
C THR A 94 -40.38 -25.06 -42.74
N ASP A 95 -39.88 -24.16 -41.90
CA ASP A 95 -40.51 -23.77 -40.65
C ASP A 95 -41.56 -22.66 -40.87
N PRO A 96 -42.64 -22.62 -40.06
CA PRO A 96 -43.67 -21.60 -40.20
C PRO A 96 -43.11 -20.20 -39.95
N LYS A 97 -43.57 -19.21 -40.74
CA LYS A 97 -43.07 -17.82 -40.70
C LYS A 97 -43.12 -17.19 -39.30
N TRP A 98 -44.10 -17.55 -38.48
CA TRP A 98 -44.24 -17.09 -37.09
C TRP A 98 -43.05 -17.49 -36.19
N TYR A 99 -42.38 -18.61 -36.48
CA TYR A 99 -41.21 -19.06 -35.74
C TYR A 99 -39.99 -18.16 -35.99
N GLY A 100 -39.78 -17.72 -37.24
CA GLY A 100 -38.74 -16.74 -37.56
C GLY A 100 -38.99 -15.38 -36.92
N VAL A 101 -40.26 -14.93 -36.91
CA VAL A 101 -40.66 -13.67 -36.26
C VAL A 101 -40.42 -13.72 -34.75
N SER A 102 -40.74 -14.83 -34.07
CA SER A 102 -40.51 -14.95 -32.62
C SER A 102 -39.03 -14.91 -32.24
N ILE A 103 -38.15 -15.51 -33.06
CA ILE A 103 -36.69 -15.43 -32.86
C ILE A 103 -36.19 -13.99 -33.02
N ALA A 104 -36.64 -13.28 -34.07
CA ALA A 104 -36.24 -11.89 -34.31
C ALA A 104 -36.71 -10.94 -33.19
N VAL A 105 -37.96 -11.10 -32.73
CA VAL A 105 -38.50 -10.34 -31.59
C VAL A 105 -37.71 -10.63 -30.31
N THR A 106 -37.36 -11.89 -30.06
CA THR A 106 -36.55 -12.28 -28.90
C THR A 106 -35.16 -11.65 -28.93
N MET A 107 -34.48 -11.66 -30.08
CA MET A 107 -33.16 -11.01 -30.24
C MET A 107 -33.24 -9.49 -30.01
N PHE A 108 -34.30 -8.85 -30.50
CA PHE A 108 -34.53 -7.42 -30.29
C PHE A 108 -34.75 -7.09 -28.81
N LEU A 109 -35.59 -7.85 -28.11
CA LEU A 109 -35.85 -7.64 -26.68
C LEU A 109 -34.59 -7.83 -25.83
N ILE A 110 -33.76 -8.84 -26.14
CA ILE A 110 -32.47 -9.03 -25.46
C ILE A 110 -31.57 -7.80 -25.69
N GLY A 111 -31.51 -7.28 -26.92
CA GLY A 111 -30.75 -6.08 -27.24
C GLY A 111 -31.22 -4.84 -26.48
N VAL A 112 -32.54 -4.63 -26.37
CA VAL A 112 -33.12 -3.52 -25.58
C VAL A 112 -32.76 -3.64 -24.10
N VAL A 113 -32.88 -4.85 -23.53
CA VAL A 113 -32.49 -5.11 -22.14
C VAL A 113 -30.99 -4.86 -21.94
N GLN A 114 -30.13 -5.31 -22.87
CA GLN A 114 -28.69 -5.04 -22.81
C GLN A 114 -28.36 -3.55 -22.88
N SER A 115 -29.01 -2.79 -23.77
CA SER A 115 -28.82 -1.34 -23.86
C SER A 115 -29.27 -0.62 -22.59
N PHE A 116 -30.36 -1.07 -21.96
CA PHE A 116 -30.83 -0.51 -20.69
C PHE A 116 -29.86 -0.82 -19.53
N ILE A 117 -29.34 -2.04 -19.45
CA ILE A 117 -28.34 -2.44 -18.45
C ILE A 117 -27.07 -1.60 -18.60
N PHE A 118 -26.55 -1.46 -19.82
CA PHE A 118 -25.34 -0.68 -20.08
C PHE A 118 -25.53 0.82 -19.82
N ALA A 119 -26.75 1.34 -19.98
CA ALA A 119 -27.07 2.72 -19.62
C ALA A 119 -27.09 2.96 -18.09
N GLN A 120 -27.22 1.91 -17.27
CA GLN A 120 -27.18 1.96 -15.81
C GLN A 120 -25.74 1.85 -15.24
N ASP A 121 -24.72 1.64 -16.08
CA ASP A 121 -23.32 1.51 -15.64
C ASP A 121 -22.56 2.80 -15.20
N PRO A 122 -23.09 4.06 -15.20
CA PRO A 122 -22.33 5.17 -14.61
C PRO A 122 -22.23 5.13 -13.06
N ASP A 123 -23.01 4.29 -12.37
CA ASP A 123 -23.11 4.31 -10.90
C ASP A 123 -21.96 3.59 -10.16
N LEU A 124 -21.15 2.74 -10.82
CA LEU A 124 -20.13 1.98 -10.08
C LEU A 124 -19.05 2.88 -9.48
N PHE A 125 -18.63 3.91 -10.22
CA PHE A 125 -17.64 4.87 -9.72
C PHE A 125 -18.21 5.71 -8.58
N GLU A 126 -19.46 6.17 -8.70
CA GLU A 126 -20.13 6.94 -7.64
C GLU A 126 -20.34 6.10 -6.38
N VAL A 127 -20.72 4.83 -6.53
CA VAL A 127 -20.85 3.88 -5.42
C VAL A 127 -19.50 3.63 -4.75
N ILE A 128 -18.42 3.45 -5.52
CA ILE A 128 -17.07 3.25 -4.97
C ILE A 128 -16.62 4.49 -4.19
N GLU A 129 -16.87 5.70 -4.71
CA GLU A 129 -16.56 6.94 -4.00
C GLU A 129 -17.42 7.10 -2.73
N ASP A 130 -18.73 6.82 -2.78
CA ASP A 130 -19.58 6.85 -1.57
C ASP A 130 -19.12 5.84 -0.50
N ILE A 131 -18.68 4.65 -0.92
CA ILE A 131 -18.07 3.65 -0.01
C ILE A 131 -16.78 4.22 0.61
N ARG A 132 -15.91 4.84 -0.21
CA ARG A 132 -14.66 5.45 0.24
C ARG A 132 -14.94 6.56 1.25
N THR A 133 -15.81 7.52 0.94
CA THR A 133 -16.15 8.65 1.80
C THR A 133 -16.75 8.17 3.12
N ARG A 134 -17.64 7.17 3.10
CA ARG A 134 -18.21 6.59 4.33
C ARG A 134 -17.17 5.84 5.18
N ALA A 135 -16.24 5.12 4.56
CA ALA A 135 -15.17 4.45 5.27
C ALA A 135 -14.19 5.45 5.93
N LEU A 136 -13.83 6.53 5.22
CA LEU A 136 -13.00 7.61 5.75
C LEU A 136 -13.66 8.31 6.94
N ASN A 137 -14.96 8.63 6.82
CA ASN A 137 -15.75 9.21 7.90
C ASN A 137 -15.84 8.28 9.13
N PHE A 138 -15.98 6.97 8.91
CA PHE A 138 -15.98 5.99 10.01
C PHE A 138 -14.64 5.95 10.76
N MET A 139 -13.52 6.17 10.06
CA MET A 139 -12.18 6.27 10.66
C MET A 139 -11.88 7.66 11.24
N GLY A 140 -12.78 8.64 11.09
CA GLY A 140 -12.57 10.02 11.54
C GLY A 140 -11.57 10.81 10.68
N ILE A 141 -11.30 10.37 9.45
CA ILE A 141 -10.36 10.99 8.52
C ILE A 141 -11.14 11.84 7.52
N ASN A 142 -10.81 13.13 7.42
CA ASN A 142 -11.44 14.03 6.43
C ASN A 142 -11.00 13.67 5.01
N GLU A 143 -11.89 13.79 4.03
CA GLU A 143 -11.64 13.46 2.62
C GLU A 143 -10.48 14.25 1.97
N SER A 144 -10.23 15.47 2.48
CA SER A 144 -9.10 16.32 2.07
C SER A 144 -7.82 16.10 2.88
N ALA A 145 -7.82 15.18 3.85
CA ALA A 145 -6.64 14.87 4.62
C ALA A 145 -5.62 14.11 3.77
N PHE A 146 -4.33 14.37 4.02
CA PHE A 146 -3.26 13.62 3.38
C PHE A 146 -3.36 12.10 3.64
N GLU A 147 -3.98 11.69 4.75
CA GLU A 147 -4.26 10.30 5.12
C GLU A 147 -5.43 9.67 4.33
N ALA A 148 -6.32 10.49 3.76
CA ALA A 148 -7.45 10.03 2.95
C ALA A 148 -7.06 9.71 1.51
N ASP A 149 -5.89 10.16 1.05
CA ASP A 149 -5.40 9.87 -0.29
C ASP A 149 -4.80 8.45 -0.31
N TYR A 150 -5.65 7.44 -0.57
CA TYR A 150 -5.20 6.07 -0.75
C TYR A 150 -4.28 5.98 -1.98
N LYS A 151 -2.97 6.09 -1.73
CA LYS A 151 -1.94 5.65 -2.65
C LYS A 151 -1.59 4.23 -2.24
N PRO A 152 -1.77 3.23 -3.12
CA PRO A 152 -1.28 1.91 -2.80
C PRO A 152 0.19 2.04 -2.45
N ILE A 153 0.63 1.35 -1.39
CA ILE A 153 2.03 1.26 -1.05
C ILE A 153 2.68 0.42 -2.16
N HIS A 154 2.94 1.04 -3.32
CA HIS A 154 3.41 0.38 -4.52
C HIS A 154 4.87 -0.07 -4.43
N HIS A 155 5.50 0.10 -3.27
CA HIS A 155 6.92 -0.16 -3.09
C HIS A 155 7.11 -1.29 -2.10
N ARG A 156 7.15 -2.52 -2.64
CA ARG A 156 7.81 -3.64 -1.96
C ARG A 156 9.24 -3.20 -1.63
N VAL A 157 9.59 -3.15 -0.34
CA VAL A 157 10.92 -2.74 0.09
C VAL A 157 11.77 -3.99 0.29
N ILE A 158 12.52 -4.32 -0.75
CA ILE A 158 13.49 -5.41 -0.74
C ILE A 158 14.86 -4.83 -0.40
N LEU A 159 15.50 -5.34 0.64
CA LEU A 159 16.90 -5.07 0.90
C LEU A 159 17.74 -6.09 0.12
N GLU A 160 18.40 -5.61 -0.92
CA GLU A 160 19.21 -6.43 -1.83
C GLU A 160 20.57 -6.77 -1.20
N GLN A 161 21.07 -7.97 -1.49
CA GLN A 161 22.45 -8.39 -1.18
C GLN A 161 22.81 -8.34 0.32
N ILE A 162 21.89 -8.76 1.20
CA ILE A 162 22.21 -8.94 2.62
C ILE A 162 23.04 -10.19 2.78
N VAL A 163 24.21 -10.09 3.43
CA VAL A 163 24.97 -11.26 3.87
C VAL A 163 24.37 -11.77 5.19
N CYS A 164 23.80 -12.97 5.18
CA CYS A 164 23.32 -13.60 6.40
C CYS A 164 24.50 -13.96 7.34
N PRO A 165 24.50 -13.56 8.62
CA PRO A 165 25.58 -13.88 9.55
C PRO A 165 25.65 -15.37 9.93
N THR A 166 24.59 -16.13 9.71
CA THR A 166 24.51 -17.55 10.08
C THR A 166 24.86 -18.48 8.93
N CYS A 167 24.27 -18.30 7.74
CA CYS A 167 24.54 -19.16 6.58
C CYS A 167 25.53 -18.56 5.57
N CYS A 168 25.96 -17.31 5.75
CA CYS A 168 26.90 -16.60 4.87
C CYS A 168 26.45 -16.47 3.40
N LEU A 169 25.16 -16.72 3.11
CA LEU A 169 24.58 -16.52 1.78
C LEU A 169 24.17 -15.06 1.60
N ASN A 170 24.31 -14.59 0.36
CA ASN A 170 23.71 -13.33 -0.07
C ASN A 170 22.23 -13.56 -0.33
N VAL A 171 21.38 -12.86 0.40
CA VAL A 171 19.93 -13.01 0.34
C VAL A 171 19.26 -11.65 0.18
N ASP A 172 18.15 -11.65 -0.52
CA ASP A 172 17.29 -10.47 -0.64
C ASP A 172 16.18 -10.58 0.41
N LEU A 173 16.15 -9.63 1.33
CA LEU A 173 15.17 -9.61 2.41
C LEU A 173 14.02 -8.67 2.05
N ASP A 174 12.82 -9.24 1.92
CA ASP A 174 11.60 -8.46 1.83
C ASP A 174 11.16 -7.99 3.21
N VAL A 175 11.28 -6.68 3.45
CA VAL A 175 10.90 -6.04 4.72
C VAL A 175 9.39 -5.86 4.82
N THR A 176 8.64 -6.01 3.73
CA THR A 176 7.17 -5.81 3.69
C THR A 176 6.38 -7.09 3.94
N SER A 177 6.99 -8.26 3.79
CA SER A 177 6.34 -9.57 3.93
C SER A 177 6.61 -10.23 5.29
N VAL A 178 6.62 -9.46 6.38
CA VAL A 178 7.04 -9.99 7.69
C VAL A 178 5.95 -10.83 8.35
N SER A 179 6.32 -12.04 8.78
CA SER A 179 5.51 -12.93 9.60
C SER A 179 5.36 -12.34 11.02
N ILE A 180 4.13 -12.05 11.44
CA ILE A 180 3.84 -11.76 12.84
C ILE A 180 3.90 -13.10 13.57
N VAL A 181 4.91 -13.29 14.43
CA VAL A 181 4.98 -14.45 15.31
C VAL A 181 4.06 -14.16 16.48
N ASN A 182 2.93 -14.86 16.55
CA ASN A 182 2.09 -14.91 17.74
C ASN A 182 2.74 -15.92 18.69
N GLU A 183 3.67 -15.47 19.53
CA GLU A 183 4.02 -16.22 20.74
C GLU A 183 3.07 -15.79 21.86
N ASP A 184 2.85 -16.71 22.78
CA ASP A 184 1.69 -16.83 23.65
C ASP A 184 1.26 -15.57 24.41
N GLU A 185 -0.03 -15.54 24.74
CA GLU A 185 -0.90 -14.43 25.18
C GLU A 185 -0.48 -13.64 26.44
N GLU A 186 0.74 -13.80 26.96
CA GLU A 186 1.15 -13.28 28.28
C GLU A 186 2.16 -12.12 28.24
N VAL A 187 2.52 -11.59 27.07
CA VAL A 187 3.35 -10.37 26.99
C VAL A 187 2.80 -9.40 25.95
N LEU A 188 1.80 -8.61 26.36
CA LEU A 188 1.27 -7.47 25.61
C LEU A 188 2.23 -6.26 25.63
N GLU A 189 3.55 -6.48 25.69
CA GLU A 189 4.57 -5.45 25.62
C GLU A 189 5.62 -5.85 24.57
N ALA A 190 5.69 -5.06 23.49
CA ALA A 190 6.51 -5.20 22.29
C ALA A 190 6.05 -6.29 21.29
N ARG A 191 5.35 -5.82 20.25
CA ARG A 191 5.16 -6.50 18.96
C ARG A 191 6.54 -6.90 18.40
N LYS A 192 7.05 -8.09 18.75
CA LYS A 192 8.41 -8.50 18.43
C LYS A 192 8.48 -9.06 17.01
N VAL A 193 8.38 -8.15 16.05
CA VAL A 193 8.65 -8.43 14.65
C VAL A 193 10.07 -8.98 14.51
N GLN A 194 10.18 -10.20 13.97
CA GLN A 194 11.44 -10.87 13.66
C GLN A 194 11.65 -10.87 12.14
N PHE A 195 12.87 -10.56 11.71
CA PHE A 195 13.28 -10.65 10.32
C PHE A 195 14.07 -11.93 10.15
N ASN A 196 13.66 -12.82 9.25
CA ASN A 196 14.30 -14.12 9.10
C ASN A 196 14.98 -14.23 7.73
N CYS A 197 16.13 -14.89 7.71
CA CYS A 197 16.82 -15.26 6.48
C CYS A 197 15.93 -16.20 5.66
N PRO A 198 15.68 -15.95 4.37
CA PRO A 198 14.85 -16.82 3.54
C PRO A 198 15.45 -18.23 3.35
N GLU A 199 16.78 -18.37 3.47
CA GLU A 199 17.48 -19.64 3.22
C GLU A 199 17.57 -20.52 4.47
N CYS A 200 18.01 -19.97 5.60
CA CYS A 200 18.25 -20.74 6.83
C CYS A 200 17.27 -20.41 7.97
N SER A 201 16.32 -19.50 7.74
CA SER A 201 15.36 -19.01 8.74
C SER A 201 15.98 -18.38 9.99
N SER A 202 17.31 -18.15 10.02
CA SER A 202 17.97 -17.49 11.14
C SER A 202 17.50 -16.05 11.28
N THR A 203 17.33 -15.58 12.51
CA THR A 203 16.95 -14.20 12.79
C THR A 203 18.04 -13.21 12.37
N ILE A 204 17.67 -12.27 11.51
CA ILE A 204 18.46 -11.10 11.12
C ILE A 204 18.21 -10.00 12.14
N ALA A 205 19.30 -9.42 12.65
CA ALA A 205 19.23 -8.44 13.70
C ALA A 205 18.52 -7.15 13.25
N ARG A 206 17.61 -6.64 14.08
CA ARG A 206 16.78 -5.46 13.79
C ARG A 206 17.61 -4.19 13.47
N ASN A 207 18.71 -4.00 14.19
CA ASN A 207 19.65 -2.89 13.96
C ASN A 207 20.32 -2.96 12.57
N MET A 208 20.61 -4.17 12.07
CA MET A 208 21.15 -4.36 10.73
C MET A 208 20.12 -3.96 9.68
N VAL A 209 18.88 -4.41 9.82
CA VAL A 209 17.77 -4.04 8.93
C VAL A 209 17.55 -2.52 8.94
N GLU A 210 17.52 -1.90 10.11
CA GLU A 210 17.38 -0.44 10.25
C GLU A 210 18.54 0.31 9.58
N GLY A 211 19.78 -0.12 9.79
CA GLY A 211 20.96 0.48 9.16
C GLY A 211 20.95 0.37 7.63
N LEU A 212 20.47 -0.75 7.09
CA LEU A 212 20.32 -0.95 5.65
C LEU A 212 19.19 -0.08 5.06
N LEU A 213 18.07 0.08 5.78
CA LEU A 213 16.99 0.99 5.37
C LEU A 213 17.45 2.45 5.37
N ILE A 214 18.25 2.87 6.35
CA ILE A 214 18.88 4.21 6.38
C ILE A 214 19.86 4.36 5.21
N THR A 215 20.65 3.33 4.92
CA THR A 215 21.56 3.33 3.77
C THR A 215 20.80 3.47 2.44
N ARG A 216 19.66 2.78 2.30
CA ARG A 216 18.76 2.92 1.17
C ARG A 216 18.19 4.33 1.06
N LEU A 217 17.72 4.93 2.16
CA LEU A 217 17.26 6.32 2.20
C LEU A 217 18.35 7.28 1.70
N ASN A 218 19.57 7.14 2.22
CA ASN A 218 20.70 7.98 1.82
C ASN A 218 21.05 7.81 0.34
N LYS A 219 20.96 6.59 -0.21
CA LYS A 219 21.16 6.33 -1.64
C LYS A 219 20.10 7.05 -2.48
N ILE A 220 18.82 6.97 -2.07
CA ILE A 220 17.71 7.66 -2.76
C ILE A 220 17.92 9.18 -2.72
N ASN A 221 18.29 9.75 -1.56
CA ASN A 221 18.60 11.18 -1.43
C ASN A 221 19.73 11.60 -2.38
N ARG A 222 20.86 10.88 -2.37
CA ARG A 222 22.00 11.18 -3.24
C ARG A 222 21.64 11.15 -4.72
N VAL A 223 20.86 10.14 -5.13
CA VAL A 223 20.43 10.01 -6.53
C VAL A 223 19.46 11.12 -6.92
N PHE A 224 18.59 11.56 -6.02
CA PHE A 224 17.68 12.68 -6.27
C PHE A 224 18.42 14.03 -6.30
N ASP A 225 19.39 14.24 -5.41
CA ASP A 225 20.19 15.47 -5.33
C ASP A 225 21.11 15.64 -6.54
N ALA A 226 21.70 14.54 -7.02
CA ALA A 226 22.64 14.51 -8.13
C ALA A 226 22.01 14.11 -9.47
N GLN A 227 20.67 14.11 -9.57
CA GLN A 227 19.98 13.67 -10.77
C GLN A 227 20.29 14.58 -11.97
N ASP A 228 20.31 13.98 -13.16
CA ASP A 228 20.38 14.73 -14.40
C ASP A 228 19.05 15.39 -14.73
N PHE A 229 19.12 16.42 -15.56
CA PHE A 229 17.94 17.08 -16.12
C PHE A 229 17.84 16.81 -17.62
N GLU A 230 16.65 16.38 -18.08
CA GLU A 230 16.38 16.09 -19.48
C GLU A 230 15.55 17.20 -20.14
N CYS A 231 15.86 17.52 -21.39
CA CYS A 231 15.07 18.48 -22.16
C CYS A 231 13.70 17.87 -22.50
N VAL A 232 12.63 18.60 -22.20
CA VAL A 232 11.24 18.14 -22.43
C VAL A 232 11.00 17.68 -23.87
N LYS A 233 11.57 18.38 -24.85
CA LYS A 233 11.34 18.09 -26.29
C LYS A 233 12.33 17.09 -26.88
N CYS A 234 13.64 17.29 -26.69
CA CYS A 234 14.67 16.52 -27.39
C CYS A 234 15.32 15.43 -26.54
N LYS A 235 14.94 15.29 -25.27
CA LYS A 235 15.41 14.24 -24.36
C LYS A 235 16.92 14.16 -24.16
N ARG A 236 17.65 15.21 -24.55
CA ARG A 236 19.07 15.34 -24.22
C ARG A 236 19.23 15.82 -22.79
N GLU A 237 20.24 15.29 -22.14
CA GLU A 237 20.67 15.67 -20.81
C GLU A 237 21.31 17.06 -20.81
N ALA A 238 21.20 17.77 -19.69
CA ALA A 238 21.87 19.03 -19.46
C ALA A 238 23.36 18.81 -19.23
N THR A 239 24.21 19.38 -20.08
CA THR A 239 25.67 19.27 -19.94
C THR A 239 26.25 20.29 -18.96
N ASN A 240 25.51 21.36 -18.67
CA ASN A 240 25.93 22.43 -17.78
C ASN A 240 24.81 22.71 -16.76
N SER A 241 25.15 22.70 -15.48
CA SER A 241 24.22 22.92 -14.38
C SER A 241 23.62 24.34 -14.35
N ALA A 242 24.23 25.30 -15.06
CA ALA A 242 23.71 26.66 -15.19
C ALA A 242 22.65 26.83 -16.30
N ASP A 243 22.52 25.84 -17.20
CA ASP A 243 21.62 25.96 -18.35
C ASP A 243 20.17 25.62 -17.95
N ILE A 244 19.34 26.65 -17.80
CA ILE A 244 17.91 26.49 -17.49
C ILE A 244 17.14 25.96 -18.71
N VAL A 245 17.65 26.21 -19.93
CA VAL A 245 16.95 25.95 -21.18
C VAL A 245 17.89 25.28 -22.18
N CYS A 246 17.38 24.29 -22.92
CA CYS A 246 18.17 23.56 -23.90
C CYS A 246 18.69 24.48 -25.03
N PRO A 247 20.00 24.49 -25.32
CA PRO A 247 20.58 25.41 -26.31
C PRO A 247 20.07 25.18 -27.73
N LYS A 248 19.72 23.94 -28.10
CA LYS A 248 19.24 23.58 -29.45
C LYS A 248 17.74 23.82 -29.63
N CYS A 249 16.94 23.47 -28.62
CA CYS A 249 15.48 23.41 -28.76
C CYS A 249 14.77 24.57 -28.07
N LYS A 250 15.47 25.32 -27.21
CA LYS A 250 14.92 26.41 -26.40
C LYS A 250 13.77 25.98 -25.46
N PHE A 251 13.63 24.68 -25.20
CA PHE A 251 12.71 24.14 -24.20
C PHE A 251 13.42 23.96 -22.86
N GLN A 252 12.66 24.13 -21.77
CA GLN A 252 13.16 23.93 -20.41
C GLN A 252 13.62 22.49 -20.17
N TYR A 253 14.55 22.37 -19.24
CA TYR A 253 14.96 21.11 -18.67
C TYR A 253 14.03 20.72 -17.51
N LYS A 254 13.77 19.42 -17.36
CA LYS A 254 13.01 18.86 -16.24
C LYS A 254 13.83 17.79 -15.53
N PRO A 255 13.61 17.56 -14.22
CA PRO A 255 14.31 16.51 -13.49
C PRO A 255 13.98 15.14 -14.10
N THR A 256 14.97 14.25 -14.09
CA THR A 256 14.79 12.86 -14.54
C THR A 256 13.90 12.07 -13.56
N ILE A 257 14.02 12.35 -12.26
CA ILE A 257 13.22 11.75 -11.20
C ILE A 257 12.18 12.78 -10.77
N ALA A 258 10.90 12.44 -10.92
CA ALA A 258 9.83 13.31 -10.47
C ALA A 258 9.83 13.42 -8.94
N SER A 259 9.55 14.61 -8.42
CA SER A 259 9.44 14.84 -6.98
C SER A 259 8.40 13.92 -6.33
N ASP A 260 7.30 13.62 -7.03
CA ASP A 260 6.24 12.75 -6.53
C ASP A 260 6.73 11.30 -6.31
N ASP A 261 7.55 10.78 -7.22
CA ASP A 261 8.14 9.44 -7.12
C ASP A 261 9.11 9.37 -5.93
N TYR A 262 9.96 10.39 -5.77
CA TYR A 262 10.85 10.54 -4.63
C TYR A 262 10.09 10.55 -3.30
N PHE A 263 9.04 11.38 -3.19
CA PHE A 263 8.22 11.45 -1.97
C PHE A 263 7.44 10.16 -1.72
N SER A 264 7.08 9.39 -2.75
CA SER A 264 6.45 8.08 -2.60
C SER A 264 7.37 7.10 -1.86
N HIS A 265 8.67 7.09 -2.20
CA HIS A 265 9.66 6.29 -1.49
C HIS A 265 9.84 6.73 -0.03
N ILE A 266 9.91 8.04 0.25
CA ILE A 266 10.02 8.55 1.62
C ILE A 266 8.81 8.14 2.46
N ARG A 267 7.59 8.31 1.94
CA ARG A 267 6.36 7.93 2.64
C ARG A 267 6.33 6.44 2.98
N THR A 268 6.81 5.60 2.05
CA THR A 268 6.92 4.15 2.28
C THR A 268 7.88 3.85 3.43
N LEU A 269 9.08 4.45 3.43
CA LEU A 269 10.05 4.26 4.51
C LEU A 269 9.55 4.83 5.85
N LEU A 270 8.83 5.94 5.83
CA LEU A 270 8.20 6.52 7.01
C LEU A 270 7.11 5.60 7.57
N ALA A 271 6.28 4.99 6.72
CA ALA A 271 5.28 4.01 7.14
C ALA A 271 5.95 2.79 7.78
N LEU A 272 7.00 2.24 7.16
CA LEU A 272 7.77 1.14 7.73
C LEU A 272 8.39 1.51 9.08
N SER A 273 8.91 2.74 9.21
CA SER A 273 9.49 3.21 10.47
C SER A 273 8.48 3.23 11.63
N LYS A 274 7.21 3.56 11.33
CA LYS A 274 6.12 3.56 12.30
C LYS A 274 5.65 2.15 12.64
N VAL A 275 5.49 1.29 11.64
CA VAL A 275 5.01 -0.10 11.82
C VAL A 275 5.98 -0.94 12.65
N TYR A 276 7.28 -0.78 12.42
CA TYR A 276 8.34 -1.57 13.07
C TYR A 276 9.04 -0.83 14.22
N GLU A 277 8.60 0.38 14.54
CA GLU A 277 9.17 1.24 15.60
C GLU A 277 10.67 1.50 15.45
N PHE A 278 11.14 1.69 14.21
CA PHE A 278 12.53 2.04 13.91
C PHE A 278 12.80 3.51 14.24
N LYS A 279 13.33 3.79 15.43
CA LYS A 279 13.55 5.15 15.94
C LYS A 279 14.50 5.97 15.07
N CYS A 280 15.61 5.39 14.62
CA CYS A 280 16.61 6.10 13.83
C CYS A 280 16.11 6.32 12.40
N LEU A 281 15.46 5.33 11.80
CA LEU A 281 14.84 5.48 10.48
C LEU A 281 13.72 6.52 10.50
N HIS A 282 12.90 6.55 11.55
CA HIS A 282 11.82 7.52 11.71
C HIS A 282 12.38 8.94 11.72
N ALA A 283 13.36 9.21 12.59
CA ALA A 283 14.00 10.53 12.68
C ALA A 283 14.64 10.95 11.34
N ALA A 284 15.33 10.03 10.64
CA ALA A 284 15.98 10.32 9.37
C ALA A 284 14.96 10.63 8.24
N THR A 285 13.88 9.86 8.15
CA THR A 285 12.83 10.06 7.14
C THR A 285 12.00 11.31 7.43
N GLU A 286 11.71 11.60 8.70
CA GLU A 286 11.01 12.82 9.11
C GLU A 286 11.81 14.08 8.77
N LEU A 287 13.12 14.11 9.09
CA LEU A 287 14.00 15.21 8.72
C LEU A 287 14.05 15.41 7.21
N THR A 288 14.21 14.32 6.46
CA THR A 288 14.21 14.37 4.99
C THR A 288 12.89 14.95 4.47
N SER A 289 11.75 14.50 4.98
CA SER A 289 10.44 15.00 4.55
C SER A 289 10.29 16.51 4.80
N LYS A 290 10.72 17.01 5.97
CA LYS A 290 10.65 18.43 6.33
C LYS A 290 11.53 19.31 5.45
N CYS A 291 12.74 18.85 5.11
CA CYS A 291 13.66 19.61 4.26
C CYS A 291 13.07 19.94 2.87
N TYR A 292 12.33 19.00 2.27
CA TYR A 292 11.76 19.18 0.94
C TYR A 292 10.35 19.79 0.93
N THR A 293 9.62 19.76 2.05
CA THR A 293 8.31 20.43 2.17
C THR A 293 8.41 21.92 2.51
N CYS A 294 9.56 22.41 2.95
CA CYS A 294 9.77 23.81 3.39
C CYS A 294 9.84 24.84 2.21
N LYS A 295 9.41 24.46 1.01
CA LYS A 295 9.40 25.32 -0.20
C LYS A 295 8.02 25.41 -0.86
N LYS A 296 6.97 25.56 -0.05
CA LYS A 296 5.70 26.13 -0.52
C LYS A 296 5.30 27.29 0.38
#